data_AF-A0A2I3RFD5-F1
#
_entry.id   AF-A0A2I3RFD5-F1
#
_cell.length_a   1.000
_cell.length_b   1.000
_cell.length_c   1.000
_cell.angle_alpha   90.00
_cell.angle_beta   90.00
_cell.angle_gamma   90.00
#
_symmetry.space_group_name_H-M   'P 1'
#
loop_
_entity.id
_entity.type
_entity.pdbx_description
1 polymer ?
#
loop_
_entity_poly.entity_id
_entity_poly.type
_entity_poly.pdbx_seq_one_letter_code
_entity_poly.pdbx_strand_id
1 'polypeptide(L)'
;MAKSKNHTTHNQSQKWHRNGIKKPQAQRYESLKGVDPKFLRNMRFAKKHNKKGLKKMQANSAKAMSAHAKAIKALLKPKKVKPKIPKGVSRKLNQLAYTVHPKLGKHARARIAKGLRVCWPKAKDEDQTKAQAAAPASVPAQAPKGTQALTEASE
;
A
#
# COMPACT_ATOMS: atom_id res chain seq x y z
N MET A 1 63.89 -40.54 -31.37
CA MET A 1 62.87 -39.47 -31.31
C MET A 1 61.94 -39.71 -30.14
N ALA A 2 61.79 -38.72 -29.25
CA ALA A 2 60.79 -38.77 -28.18
C ALA A 2 59.41 -38.40 -28.75
N LYS A 3 58.38 -39.18 -28.42
CA LYS A 3 56.99 -38.91 -28.86
C LYS A 3 56.30 -37.96 -27.89
N SER A 4 55.52 -37.01 -28.38
CA SER A 4 54.67 -36.11 -27.60
C SER A 4 53.18 -36.45 -27.77
N LYS A 5 52.31 -35.84 -26.95
CA LYS A 5 50.86 -36.01 -27.03
C LYS A 5 50.29 -35.18 -28.19
N ASN A 6 49.46 -35.81 -29.03
CA ASN A 6 48.95 -35.18 -30.26
C ASN A 6 47.75 -34.22 -30.03
N HIS A 7 46.86 -34.49 -29.07
CA HIS A 7 45.66 -33.68 -28.81
C HIS A 7 45.10 -33.85 -27.39
N THR A 8 44.51 -32.79 -26.80
CA THR A 8 43.75 -32.90 -25.54
C THR A 8 42.71 -31.80 -25.32
N THR A 9 41.54 -32.18 -24.81
CA THR A 9 40.45 -31.28 -24.39
C THR A 9 40.31 -31.21 -22.86
N HIS A 10 41.26 -31.78 -22.10
CA HIS A 10 41.15 -32.03 -20.65
C HIS A 10 40.74 -30.81 -19.81
N ASN A 11 41.40 -29.66 -20.02
CA ASN A 11 41.13 -28.43 -19.24
C ASN A 11 40.26 -27.41 -20.01
N GLN A 12 39.66 -27.79 -21.15
CA GLN A 12 38.89 -26.83 -21.95
C GLN A 12 37.56 -26.49 -21.28
N SER A 13 36.84 -27.52 -20.81
CA SER A 13 35.57 -27.34 -20.11
C SER A 13 35.72 -26.49 -18.86
N GLN A 14 36.72 -26.76 -18.01
CA GLN A 14 36.94 -25.99 -16.78
C GLN A 14 37.19 -24.51 -17.09
N LYS A 15 37.98 -24.18 -18.13
CA LYS A 15 38.20 -22.79 -18.57
C LYS A 15 36.92 -22.12 -19.06
N TRP A 16 36.09 -22.79 -19.86
CA TRP A 16 34.82 -22.23 -20.34
C TRP A 16 33.85 -21.94 -19.18
N HIS A 17 33.86 -22.76 -18.14
CA HIS A 17 32.98 -22.61 -16.99
C HIS A 17 33.49 -21.64 -15.92
N ARG A 18 34.78 -21.23 -15.91
CA ARG A 18 35.30 -20.24 -14.95
C ARG A 18 34.50 -18.93 -14.96
N ASN A 19 34.12 -18.46 -16.15
CA ASN A 19 33.29 -17.26 -16.33
C ASN A 19 31.81 -17.59 -16.58
N GLY A 20 31.49 -18.88 -16.68
CA GLY A 20 30.18 -19.41 -17.06
C GLY A 20 29.89 -19.23 -18.55
N ILE A 21 29.34 -20.27 -19.18
CA ILE A 21 28.87 -20.21 -20.57
C ILE A 21 27.54 -19.45 -20.59
N LYS A 22 27.58 -18.16 -20.96
CA LYS A 22 26.39 -17.31 -21.01
C LYS A 22 25.56 -17.60 -22.25
N LYS A 23 24.23 -17.64 -22.07
CA LYS A 23 23.28 -17.68 -23.19
C LYS A 23 23.24 -16.30 -23.88
N PRO A 24 22.94 -16.23 -25.18
CA PRO A 24 22.72 -14.95 -25.85
C PRO A 24 21.59 -14.17 -25.16
N GLN A 25 21.71 -12.85 -25.11
CA GLN A 25 20.69 -12.00 -24.50
C GLN A 25 19.44 -11.97 -25.40
N ALA A 26 18.31 -12.41 -24.86
CA ALA A 26 17.02 -12.26 -25.52
C ALA A 26 16.53 -10.82 -25.40
N GLN A 27 16.25 -10.16 -26.52
CA GLN A 27 15.75 -8.79 -26.57
C GLN A 27 14.28 -8.79 -26.98
N ARG A 28 13.46 -7.91 -26.37
CA ARG A 28 12.01 -7.81 -26.67
C ARG A 28 11.74 -7.55 -28.16
N TYR A 29 12.58 -6.75 -28.80
CA TYR A 29 12.49 -6.41 -30.22
C TYR A 29 13.82 -6.70 -30.90
N GLU A 30 13.84 -7.71 -31.75
CA GLU A 30 15.01 -8.10 -32.53
C GLU A 30 15.14 -7.27 -33.83
N SER A 31 16.30 -7.38 -34.48
CA SER A 31 16.52 -6.73 -35.78
C SER A 31 15.74 -7.45 -36.89
N LEU A 32 15.25 -6.69 -37.88
CA LEU A 32 14.57 -7.24 -39.06
C LEU A 32 15.55 -7.52 -40.23
N LYS A 33 16.83 -7.77 -39.93
CA LYS A 33 17.84 -8.10 -40.96
C LYS A 33 17.57 -9.50 -41.50
N GLY A 34 17.57 -9.65 -42.83
CA GLY A 34 17.27 -10.92 -43.50
C GLY A 34 15.79 -11.17 -43.81
N VAL A 35 14.90 -10.24 -43.44
CA VAL A 35 13.48 -10.28 -43.83
C VAL A 35 13.34 -9.83 -45.29
N ASP A 36 12.36 -10.40 -46.01
CA ASP A 36 12.07 -10.10 -47.43
C ASP A 36 12.05 -8.58 -47.73
N PRO A 37 12.89 -8.10 -48.66
CA PRO A 37 12.93 -6.70 -49.05
C PRO A 37 11.57 -6.15 -49.52
N LYS A 38 10.75 -6.95 -50.21
CA LYS A 38 9.43 -6.49 -50.70
C LYS A 38 8.49 -6.21 -49.53
N PHE A 39 8.44 -7.12 -48.55
CA PHE A 39 7.72 -6.91 -47.30
C PHE A 39 8.24 -5.70 -46.52
N LEU A 40 9.56 -5.58 -46.33
CA LEU A 40 10.15 -4.47 -45.59
C LEU A 40 9.83 -3.11 -46.23
N ARG A 41 9.81 -3.04 -47.55
CA ARG A 41 9.47 -1.82 -48.28
C ARG A 41 8.03 -1.39 -48.01
N ASN A 42 7.07 -2.32 -48.06
CA ASN A 42 5.67 -2.05 -47.71
C ASN A 42 5.50 -1.63 -46.24
N MET A 43 6.11 -2.37 -45.30
CA MET A 43 6.03 -2.03 -43.87
C MET A 43 6.61 -0.63 -43.58
N ARG A 44 7.70 -0.24 -44.26
CA ARG A 44 8.27 1.12 -44.15
C ARG A 44 7.29 2.17 -44.66
N PHE A 45 6.61 1.93 -45.79
CA PHE A 45 5.58 2.84 -46.30
C PHE A 45 4.38 2.96 -45.36
N ALA A 46 3.88 1.85 -44.80
CA ALA A 46 2.80 1.88 -43.82
C ALA A 46 3.18 2.72 -42.58
N LYS A 47 4.37 2.46 -42.02
CA LYS A 47 4.90 3.25 -40.88
C LYS A 47 5.07 4.74 -41.21
N LYS A 48 5.51 5.06 -42.43
CA LYS A 48 5.67 6.44 -42.91
C LYS A 48 4.36 7.22 -42.92
N HIS A 49 3.25 6.59 -43.25
CA HIS A 49 1.96 7.27 -43.43
C HIS A 49 0.99 7.17 -42.23
N ASN A 50 1.36 6.52 -41.13
CA ASN A 50 0.54 6.41 -39.92
C ASN A 50 0.07 7.77 -39.34
N LYS A 51 0.85 8.85 -39.52
CA LYS A 51 0.50 10.19 -39.04
C LYS A 51 -0.80 10.73 -39.66
N LYS A 52 -1.17 10.29 -40.87
CA LYS A 52 -2.39 10.74 -41.57
C LYS A 52 -3.67 10.33 -40.83
N GLY A 53 -3.66 9.19 -40.13
CA GLY A 53 -4.82 8.64 -39.42
C GLY A 53 -4.96 9.12 -37.97
N LEU A 54 -4.02 9.91 -37.46
CA LEU A 54 -3.88 10.17 -36.02
C LEU A 54 -5.12 10.83 -35.41
N LYS A 55 -5.71 11.84 -36.07
CA LYS A 55 -6.91 12.54 -35.57
C LYS A 55 -8.12 11.60 -35.45
N LYS A 56 -8.30 10.69 -36.41
CA LYS A 56 -9.39 9.69 -36.40
C LYS A 56 -9.19 8.70 -35.24
N MET A 57 -7.96 8.25 -35.03
CA MET A 57 -7.59 7.36 -33.93
C MET A 57 -7.79 8.02 -32.55
N GLN A 58 -7.40 9.28 -32.40
CA GLN A 58 -7.59 10.03 -31.16
C GLN A 58 -9.08 10.23 -30.85
N ALA A 59 -9.89 10.59 -31.84
CA ALA A 59 -11.33 10.72 -31.64
C ALA A 59 -11.99 9.39 -31.25
N ASN A 60 -11.58 8.28 -31.89
CA ASN A 60 -12.12 6.95 -31.56
C ASN A 60 -11.72 6.51 -30.14
N SER A 61 -10.45 6.68 -29.77
CA SER A 61 -9.97 6.33 -28.43
C SER A 61 -10.62 7.19 -27.34
N ALA A 62 -10.80 8.50 -27.57
CA ALA A 62 -11.54 9.36 -26.65
C ALA A 62 -13.00 8.91 -26.48
N LYS A 63 -13.67 8.52 -27.57
CA LYS A 63 -15.02 7.95 -27.53
C LYS A 63 -15.05 6.66 -26.70
N ALA A 64 -14.10 5.75 -26.93
CA ALA A 64 -13.98 4.50 -26.17
C ALA A 64 -13.76 4.74 -24.66
N MET A 65 -12.86 5.66 -24.30
CA MET A 65 -12.60 6.02 -22.90
C MET A 65 -13.84 6.64 -22.24
N SER A 66 -14.57 7.50 -22.97
CA SER A 66 -15.81 8.10 -22.46
C SER A 66 -16.91 7.06 -22.22
N ALA A 67 -17.02 6.05 -23.09
CA ALA A 67 -17.96 4.94 -22.93
C ALA A 67 -17.58 4.08 -21.71
N HIS A 68 -16.29 3.78 -21.56
CA HIS A 68 -15.77 3.05 -20.40
C HIS A 68 -16.04 3.79 -19.09
N ALA A 69 -15.81 5.10 -19.06
CA ALA A 69 -16.12 5.94 -17.88
C ALA A 69 -17.61 5.90 -17.53
N LYS A 70 -18.49 5.97 -18.53
CA LYS A 70 -19.95 5.83 -18.33
C LYS A 70 -20.33 4.46 -17.79
N ALA A 71 -19.71 3.39 -18.30
CA ALA A 71 -19.93 2.03 -17.84
C ALA A 71 -19.49 1.84 -16.37
N ILE A 72 -18.30 2.34 -16.00
CA ILE A 72 -17.84 2.34 -14.60
C ILE A 72 -18.83 3.12 -13.73
N LYS A 73 -19.24 4.32 -14.17
CA LYS A 73 -20.21 5.14 -13.43
C LYS A 73 -21.54 4.40 -13.24
N ALA A 74 -22.02 3.69 -14.26
CA ALA A 74 -23.24 2.90 -14.18
C ALA A 74 -23.12 1.70 -13.22
N LEU A 75 -21.97 1.02 -13.20
CA LEU A 75 -21.69 -0.06 -12.24
C LEU A 75 -21.64 0.45 -10.80
N LEU A 76 -21.03 1.62 -10.58
CA LEU A 76 -20.94 2.28 -9.28
C LEU A 76 -22.29 2.82 -8.80
N LYS A 77 -23.29 3.01 -9.67
CA LYS A 77 -24.63 3.38 -9.21
C LYS A 77 -25.20 2.23 -8.38
N PRO A 78 -25.61 2.47 -7.12
CA PRO A 78 -26.13 1.42 -6.28
C PRO A 78 -27.42 0.86 -6.91
N LYS A 79 -27.38 -0.41 -7.32
CA LYS A 79 -28.60 -1.17 -7.56
C LYS A 79 -29.36 -1.21 -6.23
N LYS A 80 -30.53 -0.56 -6.17
CA LYS A 80 -31.49 -0.66 -5.07
C LYS A 80 -32.06 -2.09 -4.98
N VAL A 81 -31.22 -3.08 -4.71
CA VAL A 81 -31.66 -4.42 -4.35
C VAL A 81 -31.79 -4.40 -2.84
N LYS A 82 -33.02 -4.57 -2.34
CA LYS A 82 -33.26 -4.77 -0.92
C LYS A 82 -32.40 -5.96 -0.48
N PRO A 83 -31.42 -5.77 0.42
CA PRO A 83 -30.59 -6.88 0.85
C PRO A 83 -31.47 -7.84 1.65
N LYS A 84 -31.78 -9.00 1.07
CA LYS A 84 -32.45 -10.10 1.77
C LYS A 84 -31.38 -10.87 2.53
N ILE A 85 -30.90 -10.26 3.61
CA ILE A 85 -29.81 -10.82 4.43
C ILE A 85 -30.38 -12.07 5.14
N PRO A 86 -29.81 -13.27 4.93
CA PRO A 86 -30.19 -14.43 5.72
C PRO A 86 -29.83 -14.14 7.18
N LYS A 87 -30.81 -14.25 8.07
CA LYS A 87 -30.60 -14.11 9.52
C LYS A 87 -29.82 -15.34 9.99
N GLY A 88 -28.49 -15.31 9.90
CA GLY A 88 -27.63 -16.47 10.17
C GLY A 88 -26.43 -16.15 11.07
N VAL A 89 -26.24 -17.03 12.06
CA VAL A 89 -25.29 -17.07 13.19
C VAL A 89 -25.46 -16.02 14.31
N SER A 90 -25.40 -16.51 15.55
CA SER A 90 -25.54 -15.69 16.75
C SER A 90 -24.43 -14.64 16.80
N ARG A 91 -24.81 -13.38 17.02
CA ARG A 91 -23.88 -12.23 17.04
C ARG A 91 -22.65 -12.46 17.93
N LYS A 92 -22.82 -13.27 19.00
CA LYS A 92 -21.77 -13.67 19.94
C LYS A 92 -20.62 -14.44 19.27
N LEU A 93 -20.92 -15.40 18.39
CA LEU A 93 -19.87 -16.19 17.72
C LEU A 93 -19.03 -15.32 16.77
N ASN A 94 -19.67 -14.43 16.01
CA ASN A 94 -18.97 -13.48 15.13
C ASN A 94 -18.11 -12.48 15.92
N GLN A 95 -18.58 -12.03 17.09
CA GLN A 95 -17.81 -11.14 17.97
C GLN A 95 -16.55 -11.83 18.51
N LEU A 96 -16.65 -13.10 18.91
CA LEU A 96 -15.51 -13.88 19.37
C LEU A 96 -14.50 -14.11 18.23
N ALA A 97 -14.98 -14.50 17.05
CA ALA A 97 -14.13 -14.66 15.86
C ALA A 97 -13.39 -13.36 15.50
N TYR A 98 -14.06 -12.21 15.55
CA TYR A 98 -13.44 -10.90 15.33
C TYR A 98 -12.38 -10.56 16.38
N THR A 99 -12.64 -10.89 17.65
CA THR A 99 -11.73 -10.60 18.76
C THR A 99 -10.47 -11.47 18.72
N VAL A 100 -10.57 -12.71 18.26
CA VAL A 100 -9.41 -13.62 18.12
C VAL A 100 -8.58 -13.28 16.86
N HIS A 101 -9.18 -12.67 15.84
CA HIS A 101 -8.48 -12.38 14.58
C HIS A 101 -7.24 -11.50 14.77
N PRO A 102 -6.04 -11.90 14.29
CA PRO A 102 -4.77 -11.25 14.65
C PRO A 102 -4.70 -9.77 14.26
N LYS A 103 -5.14 -9.42 13.05
CA LYS A 103 -5.12 -8.03 12.54
C LYS A 103 -6.30 -7.17 13.00
N LEU A 104 -7.52 -7.69 12.89
CA LEU A 104 -8.76 -6.93 13.15
C LEU A 104 -9.06 -6.78 14.66
N GLY A 105 -8.84 -7.84 15.44
CA GLY A 105 -9.12 -7.86 16.88
C GLY A 105 -8.04 -7.22 17.76
N LYS A 106 -6.93 -6.71 17.19
CA LYS A 106 -5.79 -6.20 17.97
C LYS A 106 -6.18 -5.08 18.93
N HIS A 107 -7.02 -4.15 18.48
CA HIS A 107 -7.49 -3.04 19.32
C HIS A 107 -8.50 -3.49 20.37
N ALA A 108 -9.37 -4.46 20.03
CA ALA A 108 -10.31 -5.05 20.99
C ALA A 108 -9.56 -5.79 22.13
N ARG A 109 -8.58 -6.64 21.79
CA ARG A 109 -7.74 -7.33 22.78
C ARG A 109 -6.93 -6.37 23.63
N ALA A 110 -6.36 -5.32 23.03
CA ALA A 110 -5.66 -4.28 23.78
C ALA A 110 -6.58 -3.53 24.76
N ARG A 111 -7.83 -3.23 24.36
CA ARG A 111 -8.82 -2.59 25.24
C ARG A 111 -9.24 -3.50 26.38
N ILE A 112 -9.46 -4.79 26.11
CA ILE A 112 -9.76 -5.80 27.13
C ILE A 112 -8.59 -5.91 28.12
N ALA A 113 -7.35 -6.01 27.62
CA ALA A 113 -6.16 -6.06 28.47
C ALA A 113 -5.96 -4.80 29.31
N LYS A 114 -6.30 -3.62 28.79
CA LYS A 114 -6.29 -2.36 29.56
C LYS A 114 -7.37 -2.37 30.65
N GLY A 115 -8.60 -2.74 30.32
CA GLY A 115 -9.69 -2.83 31.30
C GLY A 115 -9.42 -3.85 32.42
N LEU A 116 -8.73 -4.95 32.11
CA LEU A 116 -8.31 -5.94 33.11
C LEU A 116 -7.17 -5.43 34.02
N ARG A 117 -6.28 -4.57 33.51
CA ARG A 117 -5.19 -3.99 34.32
C ARG A 117 -5.60 -2.79 35.16
N VAL A 118 -6.56 -2.00 34.68
CA VAL A 118 -6.94 -0.73 35.32
C VAL A 118 -8.20 -0.94 36.15
N CYS A 119 -8.02 -1.29 37.43
CA CYS A 119 -9.10 -1.25 38.41
C CYS A 119 -9.22 0.19 38.92
N TRP A 120 -10.26 0.93 38.51
CA TRP A 120 -10.58 2.21 39.15
C TRP A 120 -11.46 1.91 40.37
N PRO A 121 -11.00 2.14 41.61
CA PRO A 121 -11.90 2.19 42.74
C PRO A 121 -12.79 3.42 42.58
N LYS A 122 -14.10 3.18 42.48
CA LYS A 122 -15.09 4.24 42.53
C LYS A 122 -15.24 4.62 44.01
N ALA A 123 -14.56 5.69 44.45
CA ALA A 123 -14.71 6.19 45.82
C ALA A 123 -16.18 6.55 46.08
N LYS A 124 -16.72 6.02 47.18
CA LYS A 124 -18.00 6.40 47.76
C LYS A 124 -17.72 6.77 49.20
N ASP A 125 -17.87 8.04 49.55
CA ASP A 125 -17.94 8.50 50.94
C ASP A 125 -19.33 9.07 51.18
N GLU A 126 -20.09 8.34 52.00
CA GLU A 126 -21.32 8.68 52.75
C GLU A 126 -21.14 7.82 54.03
N ASP A 127 -21.28 8.22 55.29
CA ASP A 127 -21.98 9.35 55.88
C ASP A 127 -21.58 9.49 57.39
N GLN A 128 -21.60 10.72 57.91
CA GLN A 128 -21.89 11.20 59.28
C GLN A 128 -21.32 10.56 60.58
N THR A 129 -20.60 11.38 61.37
CA THR A 129 -20.85 11.54 62.82
C THR A 129 -20.45 12.93 63.34
N LYS A 130 -21.15 13.37 64.37
CA LYS A 130 -21.46 14.73 64.85
C LYS A 130 -20.48 15.27 65.90
N ALA A 131 -20.09 16.56 65.83
CA ALA A 131 -20.05 17.52 66.97
C ALA A 131 -19.43 18.90 66.61
N GLN A 132 -20.26 19.95 66.73
CA GLN A 132 -20.04 21.29 67.29
C GLN A 132 -18.67 22.00 67.21
N ALA A 133 -18.66 23.19 66.57
CA ALA A 133 -18.51 24.53 67.21
C ALA A 133 -17.62 25.52 66.42
N ALA A 134 -18.17 26.73 66.26
CA ALA A 134 -17.54 28.05 66.07
C ALA A 134 -16.83 28.42 64.74
N ALA A 135 -17.24 29.61 64.24
CA ALA A 135 -16.74 30.37 63.09
C ALA A 135 -15.53 31.27 63.46
N PRO A 136 -15.12 32.29 62.66
CA PRO A 136 -14.57 32.32 61.29
C PRO A 136 -13.24 33.15 61.22
N ALA A 137 -12.60 33.26 60.04
CA ALA A 137 -11.68 34.34 59.55
C ALA A 137 -10.60 33.73 58.62
N SER A 138 -10.00 34.34 57.59
CA SER A 138 -10.16 35.61 56.85
C SER A 138 -9.05 35.65 55.77
N VAL A 139 -9.39 36.07 54.54
CA VAL A 139 -8.63 37.06 53.69
C VAL A 139 -7.30 36.63 52.98
N PRO A 140 -6.97 37.23 51.80
CA PRO A 140 -6.43 36.53 50.62
C PRO A 140 -5.09 37.11 50.07
N ALA A 141 -4.87 36.98 48.73
CA ALA A 141 -3.86 37.63 47.86
C ALA A 141 -2.57 36.79 47.64
N GLN A 142 -1.84 36.78 46.51
CA GLN A 142 -1.75 37.63 45.31
C GLN A 142 -0.84 36.90 44.27
N ALA A 143 -1.00 37.19 42.98
CA ALA A 143 0.02 36.96 41.92
C ALA A 143 0.89 38.24 41.76
N PRO A 144 2.11 38.19 41.18
CA PRO A 144 2.29 38.61 39.76
C PRO A 144 3.52 37.97 39.03
N LYS A 145 3.45 37.73 37.70
CA LYS A 145 4.03 38.46 36.52
C LYS A 145 5.57 38.48 36.31
N GLY A 146 5.95 38.34 35.02
CA GLY A 146 7.24 38.67 34.38
C GLY A 146 7.67 37.53 33.44
N THR A 147 7.43 37.53 32.11
CA THR A 147 7.88 38.39 31.00
C THR A 147 9.40 38.47 30.84
N GLN A 148 9.95 37.81 29.81
CA GLN A 148 10.94 38.40 28.88
C GLN A 148 11.15 37.49 27.65
N ALA A 149 11.28 38.15 26.50
CA ALA A 149 11.50 37.62 25.16
C ALA A 149 12.84 38.14 24.61
N LEU A 150 13.11 37.86 23.32
CA LEU A 150 14.13 38.37 22.38
C LEU A 150 15.39 37.47 22.20
N THR A 151 15.58 36.81 21.03
CA THR A 151 16.32 37.22 19.78
C THR A 151 17.84 36.97 19.89
N GLU A 152 18.67 36.71 18.87
CA GLU A 152 18.61 36.63 17.39
C GLU A 152 19.90 35.94 16.88
N ALA A 153 20.05 35.88 15.54
CA ALA A 153 21.26 35.62 14.71
C ALA A 153 21.58 34.13 14.41
N SER A 154 21.54 33.61 13.19
CA SER A 154 22.04 34.04 11.85
C SER A 154 23.56 33.98 11.70
N GLU A 155 24.04 32.91 11.05
CA GLU A 155 24.88 32.95 9.85
C GLU A 155 24.60 31.70 9.01
#